data_AF-A0A4Q0YS66-F1
#
_entry.id   AF-A0A4Q0YS66-F1
#
_cell.length_a   1.000
_cell.length_b   1.000
_cell.length_c   1.000
_cell.angle_alpha   90.00
_cell.angle_beta   90.00
_cell.angle_gamma   90.00
#
_symmetry.space_group_name_H-M   'P 1'
#
loop_
_entity.id
_entity.type
_entity.pdbx_description
1 polymer ?
#
loop_
_entity_poly.entity_id
_entity_poly.type
_entity_poly.pdbx_seq_one_letter_code
_entity_poly.pdbx_strand_id
1 'polypeptide(L)'
;MDGDEIVQMYVSYPQTVFRAPKDLKGFRRVSIKAGEKVTVSLILNATDLRYYDDKAKQWADEAGEYQIHVGASSRTDDLLIHPLTVQS
;
A
#
# COMPACT_ATOMS: atom_id res chain seq x y z
N MET A 1 27.02 4.27 10.41
CA MET A 1 27.02 5.27 9.33
C MET A 1 25.61 5.78 9.16
N ASP A 2 25.45 7.02 8.72
CA ASP A 2 24.13 7.55 8.34
C ASP A 2 23.67 6.85 7.06
N GLY A 3 22.35 6.73 6.87
CA GLY A 3 21.76 6.01 5.75
C GLY A 3 20.50 6.70 5.22
N ASP A 4 20.16 6.39 3.97
CA ASP A 4 18.88 6.75 3.37
C ASP A 4 18.07 5.49 3.13
N GLU A 5 16.80 5.53 3.50
CA GLU A 5 15.86 4.43 3.32
C GLU A 5 14.65 4.92 2.51
N ILE A 6 14.08 4.06 1.66
CA ILE A 6 12.83 4.34 0.93
C ILE A 6 11.77 3.38 1.45
N VAL A 7 10.90 3.88 2.33
CA VAL A 7 9.75 3.13 2.82
C VAL A 7 8.66 3.15 1.77
N GLN A 8 8.18 1.98 1.35
CA GLN A 8 7.17 1.79 0.31
C GLN A 8 5.93 1.13 0.90
N MET A 9 4.75 1.53 0.43
CA MET A 9 3.46 0.97 0.81
C MET A 9 2.73 0.46 -0.44
N TYR A 10 2.42 -0.83 -0.44
CA TYR A 10 1.65 -1.50 -1.48
C TYR A 10 0.31 -1.98 -0.94
N VAL A 11 -0.65 -2.14 -1.84
CA VAL A 11 -1.96 -2.73 -1.55
C VAL A 11 -2.20 -3.92 -2.46
N SER A 12 -2.61 -5.05 -1.87
CA SER A 12 -3.23 -6.17 -2.58
C SER A 12 -4.73 -6.14 -2.35
N TYR A 13 -5.49 -6.40 -3.41
CA TYR A 13 -6.95 -6.28 -3.44
C TYR A 13 -7.64 -7.65 -3.35
N PRO A 14 -8.95 -7.67 -3.03
CA PRO A 14 -9.77 -8.85 -3.28
C PRO A 14 -9.68 -9.25 -4.77
N GLN A 15 -9.64 -10.54 -5.07
CA GLN A 15 -9.49 -11.02 -6.45
C GLN A 15 -10.80 -11.06 -7.23
N THR A 16 -11.71 -10.09 -6.99
CA THR A 16 -12.99 -10.02 -7.72
C THR A 16 -12.88 -9.19 -9.00
N VAL A 17 -11.91 -8.28 -9.06
CA VAL A 17 -11.57 -7.46 -10.22
C VAL A 17 -10.13 -7.73 -10.66
N PHE A 18 -9.90 -7.86 -11.96
CA PHE A 18 -8.55 -8.06 -12.50
C PHE A 18 -7.69 -6.80 -12.32
N ARG A 19 -6.60 -6.90 -11.55
CA ARG A 19 -5.64 -5.80 -11.28
C ARG A 19 -4.23 -6.35 -11.04
N ALA A 20 -3.26 -5.45 -10.92
CA ALA A 20 -1.92 -5.80 -10.48
C ALA A 20 -1.98 -6.48 -9.09
N PRO A 21 -1.14 -7.50 -8.84
CA PRO A 21 -1.15 -8.22 -7.56
C PRO A 21 -0.73 -7.35 -6.37
N LYS A 22 0.10 -6.33 -6.60
CA LYS A 22 0.51 -5.32 -5.61
C LYS A 22 0.52 -3.95 -6.30
N ASP A 23 -0.21 -2.99 -5.76
CA ASP A 23 -0.26 -1.62 -6.28
C ASP A 23 0.44 -0.66 -5.31
N LEU A 24 1.43 0.11 -5.80
CA LEU A 24 2.18 1.05 -4.97
C LEU A 24 1.33 2.28 -4.68
N LYS A 25 0.94 2.46 -3.41
CA LYS A 25 0.06 3.57 -2.97
C LYS A 25 0.79 4.72 -2.30
N GLY A 26 2.02 4.49 -1.84
CA GLY A 26 2.81 5.57 -1.27
C GLY A 26 4.25 5.15 -1.07
N PHE A 27 5.15 6.13 -1.08
CA PHE A 27 6.53 5.93 -0.69
C PHE A 27 7.07 7.19 -0.03
N ARG A 28 8.08 7.03 0.84
CA ARG A 28 8.77 8.15 1.46
C ARG A 28 10.24 7.81 1.67
N ARG A 29 11.10 8.70 1.15
CA ARG A 29 12.53 8.67 1.44
C ARG A 29 12.78 9.33 2.79
N VAL A 30 13.59 8.68 3.63
CA VAL A 30 13.98 9.20 4.94
C VAL A 30 15.48 9.05 5.13
N SER A 31 16.12 10.11 5.62
CA SER A 31 17.51 10.07 6.06
C SER A 31 17.54 9.75 7.55
N ILE A 32 18.34 8.77 7.93
CA ILE A 32 18.42 8.24 9.30
C ILE A 32 19.88 8.30 9.75
N LYS A 33 20.13 8.97 10.87
CA LYS A 33 21.48 8.98 11.46
C LYS A 33 21.80 7.64 12.11
N ALA A 34 23.09 7.33 12.20
CA ALA A 34 23.53 6.10 12.86
C ALA A 34 22.95 5.97 14.29
N GLY A 35 22.17 4.90 14.52
CA GLY A 35 21.54 4.61 15.81
C GLY A 35 20.21 5.32 16.07
N GLU A 36 19.71 6.12 15.13
CA GLU A 36 18.42 6.81 15.26
C GLU A 36 17.25 5.91 14.81
N LYS A 37 16.05 6.20 15.33
CA LYS A 37 14.78 5.64 14.84
C LYS A 37 13.90 6.77 14.35
N VAL A 38 13.36 6.63 13.14
CA VAL A 38 12.46 7.60 12.52
C VAL A 38 11.09 6.95 12.31
N THR A 39 10.04 7.63 12.75
CA THR A 39 8.66 7.24 12.44
C THR A 39 8.24 7.81 11.09
N VAL A 40 7.76 6.95 10.20
CA VAL A 40 7.32 7.34 8.85
C VAL A 40 5.81 7.14 8.74
N SER A 41 5.09 8.21 8.40
CA SER A 41 3.65 8.16 8.12
C SER A 41 3.42 8.17 6.61
N LEU A 42 2.69 7.18 6.12
CA LEU A 42 2.15 7.10 4.76
C LEU A 42 0.62 7.13 4.87
N ILE A 43 -0.02 7.92 4.01
CA ILE A 43 -1.48 8.11 4.03
C ILE A 43 -2.06 7.32 2.85
N LEU A 44 -3.09 6.53 3.15
CA LEU A 44 -3.89 5.80 2.16
C LEU A 44 -5.32 6.30 2.25
N ASN A 45 -5.83 6.96 1.20
CA ASN A 45 -7.23 7.38 1.18
C ASN A 45 -8.09 6.25 0.64
N ALA A 46 -9.33 6.13 1.15
CA ALA A 46 -10.28 5.14 0.66
C ALA A 46 -10.55 5.31 -0.85
N THR A 47 -10.52 6.56 -1.36
CA THR A 47 -10.68 6.84 -2.80
C THR A 47 -9.58 6.25 -3.66
N ASP A 48 -8.39 6.04 -3.11
CA ASP A 48 -7.23 5.46 -3.83
C ASP A 48 -7.37 3.93 -4.00
N LEU A 49 -8.34 3.33 -3.30
CA LEU A 49 -8.67 1.90 -3.37
C LEU A 49 -9.78 1.59 -4.38
N ARG A 50 -10.45 2.62 -4.89
CA ARG A 50 -11.54 2.48 -5.86
C ARG A 50 -11.03 1.96 -7.19
N TYR A 51 -11.95 1.34 -7.91
CA TYR A 51 -11.74 0.96 -9.31
C TYR A 51 -12.79 1.57 -10.20
N TYR A 52 -12.45 1.65 -11.47
CA TYR A 52 -13.39 2.08 -12.48
C TYR A 52 -14.22 0.88 -12.95
N ASP A 53 -15.53 0.91 -12.69
CA ASP A 53 -16.48 -0.05 -13.23
C ASP A 53 -16.89 0.40 -14.63
N ASP A 54 -16.39 -0.30 -15.65
CA ASP A 54 -16.66 -0.01 -17.06
C ASP A 54 -18.15 -0.16 -17.43
N LYS A 55 -18.87 -1.08 -16.77
CA LYS A 55 -20.30 -1.30 -17.03
C LYS A 55 -21.14 -0.14 -16.50
N ALA A 56 -20.83 0.33 -15.30
CA ALA A 56 -21.53 1.43 -14.65
C ALA A 56 -20.96 2.81 -15.05
N LYS A 57 -19.82 2.85 -15.74
CA LYS A 57 -19.08 4.06 -16.16
C LYS A 57 -18.75 5.00 -15.00
N GLN A 58 -18.45 4.44 -13.83
CA GLN A 58 -18.18 5.20 -12.61
C GLN A 58 -17.14 4.52 -11.72
N TRP A 59 -16.58 5.29 -10.78
CA TRP A 59 -15.73 4.75 -9.72
C TRP A 59 -16.58 4.01 -8.68
N ALA A 60 -16.17 2.80 -8.33
CA ALA A 60 -16.82 1.95 -7.35
C ALA A 60 -15.84 1.53 -6.24
N ASP A 61 -16.39 1.36 -5.05
CA ASP A 61 -15.70 0.73 -3.92
C ASP A 61 -15.82 -0.81 -4.05
N GLU A 62 -14.81 -1.53 -3.61
CA GLU A 62 -14.81 -3.00 -3.57
C GLU A 62 -14.73 -3.44 -2.11
N ALA A 63 -15.80 -4.05 -1.60
CA ALA A 63 -15.77 -4.65 -0.27
C ALA A 63 -14.92 -5.92 -0.29
N GLY A 64 -14.25 -6.20 0.83
CA GLY A 64 -13.50 -7.42 1.00
C GLY A 64 -12.23 -7.25 1.82
N GLU A 65 -11.37 -8.26 1.73
CA GLU A 65 -10.07 -8.29 2.41
C GLU A 65 -8.98 -7.73 1.51
N TYR A 66 -8.36 -6.67 2.00
CA TYR A 66 -7.19 -6.04 1.42
C TYR A 66 -5.97 -6.42 2.26
N GLN A 67 -4.79 -6.39 1.64
CA GLN A 67 -3.53 -6.49 2.35
C GLN A 67 -2.71 -5.24 2.11
N ILE A 68 -2.35 -4.54 3.18
CA ILE A 68 -1.38 -3.45 3.15
C ILE A 68 0.00 -4.07 3.36
N HIS A 69 0.93 -3.80 2.45
CA HIS A 69 2.31 -4.24 2.54
C HIS A 69 3.23 -3.04 2.72
N VAL A 70 4.11 -3.05 3.72
CA VAL A 70 5.06 -1.95 3.96
C VAL A 70 6.48 -2.49 4.08
N GLY A 71 7.43 -1.90 3.35
CA GLY A 71 8.82 -2.36 3.38
C GLY A 71 9.77 -1.57 2.49
N ALA A 72 11.00 -2.06 2.37
CA ALA A 72 12.08 -1.43 1.61
C ALA A 72 12.03 -1.75 0.10
N SER A 73 11.28 -2.78 -0.30
CA SER A 73 11.15 -3.21 -1.68
C SER A 73 9.81 -3.91 -1.93
N SER A 74 9.48 -4.22 -3.19
CA SER A 74 8.29 -5.00 -3.55
C SER A 74 8.42 -6.52 -3.27
N ARG A 75 9.61 -6.99 -2.91
CA ARG A 75 9.87 -8.40 -2.59
C ARG A 75 9.13 -8.80 -1.33
N THR A 76 8.50 -9.97 -1.35
CA THR A 76 7.66 -10.44 -0.25
C THR A 76 8.42 -10.54 1.08
N ASP A 77 9.70 -10.93 1.05
CA ASP A 77 10.52 -11.08 2.25
C ASP A 77 10.84 -9.74 2.96
N ASP A 78 10.74 -8.62 2.23
CA ASP A 78 11.04 -7.28 2.75
C ASP A 78 9.79 -6.55 3.29
N LEU A 79 8.61 -7.18 3.19
CA LEU A 79 7.32 -6.53 3.42
C LEU A 79 6.65 -7.01 4.71
N LEU A 80 6.36 -6.07 5.60
CA LEU A 80 5.38 -6.25 6.67
C LEU A 80 3.98 -6.26 6.06
N ILE A 81 3.14 -7.22 6.44
CA ILE A 81 1.79 -7.39 5.89
C ILE A 81 0.77 -7.11 7.00
N HIS A 82 -0.19 -6.24 6.71
CA HIS A 82 -1.31 -5.95 7.59
C HIS A 82 -2.65 -6.11 6.85
N PRO A 83 -3.57 -6.96 7.33
CA PRO A 83 -4.89 -7.10 6.72
C PRO A 83 -5.76 -5.86 6.97
N LEU A 84 -6.58 -5.50 6.00
CA LEU A 84 -7.58 -4.44 6.09
C LEU A 84 -8.91 -4.95 5.53
N THR A 85 -9.97 -4.94 6.32
CA THR A 85 -11.32 -5.24 5.85
C THR A 85 -12.03 -3.96 5.46
N VAL A 86 -12.47 -3.86 4.20
CA VAL A 86 -13.30 -2.76 3.71
C VAL A 86 -14.75 -3.23 3.65
N GLN A 87 -15.64 -2.50 4.32
CA GLN A 87 -17.08 -2.70 4.27
C GLN A 87 -17.70 -1.66 3.34
N SER A 88 -18.53 -2.11 2.39
CA SER A 88 -19.31 -1.26 1.46
C SER A 88 -20.63 -0.81 2.08
#